data_AF-A0A960B281-F1
#
_entry.id   AF-A0A960B281-F1
#
_cell.length_a   1.000
_cell.length_b   1.000
_cell.length_c   1.000
_cell.angle_alpha   90.00
_cell.angle_beta   90.00
_cell.angle_gamma   90.00
#
_symmetry.space_group_name_H-M   'P 1'
#
loop_
_entity.id
_entity.type
_entity.pdbx_description
1 polymer ?
#
loop_
_entity_poly.entity_id
_entity_poly.type
_entity_poly.pdbx_seq_one_letter_code
_entity_poly.pdbx_strand_id
1 'polypeptide(L)'
;MTALDLDRAPTVATAGVPLFADELAAQAVATVRVDWAPPAAGAEAALKRAVLAPGTAAATAESARRLTTARAQWVDVRPAAEVLGLERGEFLHAGPPVDWAHACGPLRGALLGAMVYEGLAD
;
A
#
# COMPACT_ATOMS: atom_id res chain seq x y z
N MET A 1 -4.73 6.68 11.31
CA MET A 1 -4.47 5.29 11.72
C MET A 1 -3.98 5.28 13.16
N THR A 2 -4.90 5.06 14.09
CA THR A 2 -4.59 4.81 15.51
C THR A 2 -3.65 3.62 15.60
N ALA A 3 -2.56 3.74 16.37
CA ALA A 3 -1.67 2.61 16.63
C ALA A 3 -2.50 1.41 17.13
N LEU A 4 -2.21 0.22 16.61
CA LEU A 4 -2.84 -1.01 17.10
C LEU A 4 -2.38 -1.21 18.54
N ASP A 5 -3.28 -0.94 19.48
CA ASP A 5 -3.10 -1.30 20.89
C ASP A 5 -3.18 -2.83 20.97
N LEU A 6 -2.04 -3.48 21.23
CA LEU A 6 -1.91 -4.93 21.36
C LEU A 6 -2.14 -5.40 22.80
N ASP A 7 -2.25 -4.48 23.75
CA ASP A 7 -2.50 -4.78 25.17
C ASP A 7 -4.00 -4.95 25.44
N ARG A 8 -4.86 -4.49 24.53
CA ARG A 8 -6.30 -4.78 24.53
C ARG A 8 -6.63 -5.97 23.63
N ALA A 9 -7.68 -6.71 24.00
CA ALA A 9 -8.19 -7.79 23.16
C ALA A 9 -8.62 -7.24 21.77
N PRO A 10 -8.14 -7.83 20.66
CA PRO A 10 -8.45 -7.33 19.32
C PRO A 10 -9.92 -7.60 18.98
N THR A 11 -10.54 -6.66 18.28
CA THR A 11 -11.83 -6.89 17.62
C THR A 11 -11.55 -7.48 16.24
N VAL A 12 -12.01 -8.70 16.00
CA VAL A 12 -11.71 -9.43 14.77
C VAL A 12 -12.90 -9.40 13.83
N ALA A 13 -12.67 -8.99 12.57
CA ALA A 13 -13.63 -9.12 11.49
C ALA A 13 -13.07 -10.03 10.39
N THR A 14 -13.90 -10.93 9.87
CA THR A 14 -13.51 -11.86 8.80
C THR A 14 -14.34 -11.60 7.55
N ALA A 15 -13.74 -11.63 6.37
CA ALA A 15 -14.44 -11.53 5.09
C ALA A 15 -14.02 -12.69 4.16
N GLY A 16 -14.97 -13.19 3.37
CA GLY A 16 -14.70 -14.25 2.40
C GLY A 16 -14.69 -15.65 3.02
N VAL A 17 -13.51 -16.25 3.18
CA VAL A 17 -13.35 -17.68 3.50
C VAL A 17 -13.97 -18.03 4.86
N PRO A 18 -15.00 -18.91 4.93
CA PRO A 18 -15.69 -19.21 6.18
C PRO A 18 -14.78 -19.81 7.26
N LEU A 19 -13.83 -20.66 6.87
CA LEU A 19 -12.90 -21.36 7.77
C LEU A 19 -12.36 -20.48 8.90
N PHE A 20 -11.89 -19.26 8.61
CA PHE A 20 -11.29 -18.42 9.64
C PHE A 20 -12.28 -17.93 10.69
N ALA A 21 -13.52 -17.61 10.31
CA ALA A 21 -14.53 -17.22 11.30
C ALA A 21 -15.02 -18.42 12.10
N ASP A 22 -15.11 -19.61 11.47
CA ASP A 22 -15.55 -20.82 12.16
C ASP A 22 -14.50 -21.27 13.19
N GLU A 23 -13.21 -21.21 12.86
CA GLU A 23 -12.10 -21.51 13.79
C GLU A 23 -12.02 -20.54 14.97
N LEU A 24 -12.30 -19.25 14.73
CA LEU A 24 -12.36 -18.26 15.80
C LEU A 24 -13.60 -18.46 16.70
N ALA A 25 -14.75 -18.80 16.12
CA ALA A 25 -15.96 -19.13 16.87
C ALA A 25 -15.77 -20.40 17.73
N ALA A 26 -15.09 -21.42 17.20
CA ALA A 26 -14.75 -22.63 17.95
C ALA A 26 -13.87 -22.35 19.17
N GLN A 27 -13.09 -21.28 19.13
CA GLN A 27 -12.25 -20.78 20.24
C GLN A 27 -12.96 -19.73 21.11
N ALA A 28 -14.28 -19.56 20.95
CA ALA A 28 -15.09 -18.57 21.67
C ALA A 28 -14.62 -17.12 21.49
N VAL A 29 -13.95 -16.80 20.37
CA VAL A 29 -13.52 -15.43 20.05
C VAL A 29 -14.68 -14.68 19.40
N ALA A 30 -15.03 -13.52 19.94
CA ALA A 30 -16.03 -12.63 19.36
C ALA A 30 -15.55 -12.11 17.98
N THR A 31 -16.28 -12.45 16.92
CA THR A 31 -15.93 -12.10 15.53
C THR A 31 -17.09 -11.48 14.79
N VAL A 32 -16.80 -10.45 13.98
CA VAL A 32 -17.76 -9.88 13.03
C VAL A 32 -17.54 -10.55 11.67
N ARG A 33 -18.46 -11.43 11.28
CA ARG A 33 -18.43 -12.01 9.92
C ARG A 33 -19.02 -11.01 8.94
N VAL A 34 -18.18 -10.49 8.07
CA VAL A 34 -18.59 -9.68 6.92
C VAL A 34 -19.13 -10.62 5.86
N ASP A 35 -20.39 -10.40 5.46
CA ASP A 35 -21.01 -11.09 4.33
C ASP A 35 -20.45 -10.55 3.01
N TRP A 36 -19.15 -10.78 2.82
CA TRP A 36 -18.47 -10.43 1.60
C TRP A 36 -18.70 -11.53 0.58
N ALA A 37 -19.28 -11.14 -0.55
CA ALA A 37 -19.39 -11.97 -1.73
C ALA A 37 -18.78 -11.23 -2.93
N PRO A 38 -18.32 -11.95 -3.97
CA PRO A 38 -18.10 -11.36 -5.27
C PRO A 38 -19.35 -10.57 -5.73
N PRO A 39 -19.19 -9.60 -6.64
CA PRO A 39 -20.29 -8.77 -7.12
C PRO A 39 -21.53 -9.60 -7.44
N ALA A 40 -22.69 -9.18 -6.94
CA ALA A 40 -23.94 -9.93 -7.06
C ALA A 40 -24.24 -10.32 -8.52
N ALA A 41 -24.95 -11.43 -8.70
CA ALA A 41 -25.46 -11.83 -10.02
C ALA A 41 -26.18 -10.64 -10.68
N GLY A 42 -25.81 -10.31 -11.92
CA GLY A 42 -26.25 -9.09 -12.62
C GLY A 42 -25.21 -7.97 -12.67
N ALA A 43 -24.14 -8.03 -11.87
CA ALA A 43 -23.04 -7.06 -11.91
C ALA A 43 -22.11 -7.24 -13.11
N GLU A 44 -22.21 -8.34 -13.86
CA GLU A 44 -21.30 -8.70 -14.96
C GLU A 44 -21.27 -7.60 -16.03
N ALA A 45 -22.41 -6.98 -16.33
CA ALA A 45 -22.47 -5.88 -17.27
C ALA A 45 -21.72 -4.64 -16.76
N ALA A 46 -21.81 -4.34 -15.46
CA ALA A 46 -21.08 -3.24 -14.84
C ALA A 46 -19.57 -3.51 -14.78
N LEU A 47 -19.16 -4.74 -14.42
CA LEU A 47 -17.77 -5.16 -14.46
C LEU A 47 -17.19 -5.15 -15.87
N LYS A 48 -17.93 -5.65 -16.87
CA LYS A 48 -17.51 -5.56 -18.27
C LYS A 48 -17.36 -4.11 -18.71
N ARG A 49 -18.26 -3.19 -18.31
CA ARG A 49 -18.07 -1.77 -18.61
C ARG A 49 -16.85 -1.16 -17.91
N ALA A 50 -16.60 -1.52 -16.65
CA ALA A 50 -15.48 -0.98 -15.89
C ALA A 50 -14.11 -1.51 -16.36
N VAL A 51 -14.04 -2.80 -16.68
CA VAL A 51 -12.79 -3.51 -17.02
C VAL A 51 -12.56 -3.60 -18.53
N LEU A 52 -13.62 -3.63 -19.33
CA LEU A 52 -13.58 -3.72 -20.80
C LEU A 52 -14.12 -2.45 -21.46
N ALA A 53 -13.98 -1.29 -20.80
CA ALA A 53 -14.27 -0.02 -21.46
C ALA A 53 -13.51 0.06 -22.79
N PRO A 54 -14.11 0.62 -23.85
CA PRO A 54 -13.42 0.78 -25.13
C PRO A 54 -12.05 1.44 -24.95
N GLY A 55 -11.00 0.81 -25.47
CA GLY A 55 -9.62 1.28 -25.34
C GLY A 55 -8.84 0.70 -24.15
N THR A 56 -9.49 0.16 -23.11
CA THR A 56 -8.78 -0.43 -21.96
C THR A 56 -7.86 -1.57 -22.38
N ALA A 57 -8.35 -2.50 -23.22
CA ALA A 57 -7.53 -3.63 -23.66
C ALA A 57 -6.28 -3.19 -24.43
N ALA A 58 -6.41 -2.20 -25.32
CA ALA A 58 -5.28 -1.65 -26.06
C ALA A 58 -4.31 -0.89 -25.14
N ALA A 59 -4.83 -0.09 -24.21
CA ALA A 59 -4.01 0.64 -23.23
C ALA A 59 -3.25 -0.33 -22.31
N THR A 60 -3.92 -1.37 -21.79
CA THR A 60 -3.29 -2.40 -20.97
C THR A 60 -2.22 -3.17 -21.74
N ALA A 61 -2.50 -3.53 -23.00
CA ALA A 61 -1.51 -4.19 -23.86
C ALA A 61 -0.27 -3.31 -24.09
N GLU A 62 -0.45 -2.01 -24.31
CA GLU A 62 0.65 -1.06 -24.46
C GLU A 62 1.43 -0.87 -23.14
N SER A 63 0.74 -0.75 -22.00
CA SER A 63 1.39 -0.68 -20.68
C SER A 63 2.21 -1.93 -20.39
N ALA A 64 1.64 -3.11 -20.63
CA ALA A 64 2.33 -4.39 -20.46
C ALA A 64 3.54 -4.50 -21.40
N ARG A 65 3.39 -4.11 -22.67
CA ARG A 65 4.50 -4.06 -23.63
C ARG A 65 5.63 -3.18 -23.08
N ARG A 66 5.35 -1.92 -22.73
CA ARG A 66 6.37 -0.99 -22.19
C ARG A 66 7.07 -1.54 -20.95
N LEU A 67 6.33 -2.10 -20.00
CA LEU A 67 6.89 -2.67 -18.77
C LEU A 67 7.82 -3.86 -19.06
N THR A 68 7.40 -4.77 -19.94
CA THR A 68 8.13 -6.01 -20.26
C THR A 68 9.29 -5.81 -21.23
N THR A 69 9.22 -4.79 -22.10
CA THR A 69 10.27 -4.48 -23.07
C THR A 69 11.28 -3.46 -22.56
N ALA A 70 11.04 -2.84 -21.41
CA ALA A 70 12.02 -1.95 -20.78
C ALA A 70 13.34 -2.69 -20.52
N ARG A 71 14.45 -1.97 -20.72
CA ARG A 71 15.82 -2.43 -20.43
C ARG A 71 16.50 -1.35 -19.62
N ALA A 72 16.36 -1.41 -18.30
CA ALA A 72 17.07 -0.51 -17.41
C ALA A 72 18.58 -0.81 -17.51
N GLN A 73 19.38 0.23 -17.75
CA GLN A 73 20.83 0.15 -17.76
C GLN A 73 21.36 1.01 -16.62
N TRP A 74 22.37 0.50 -15.91
CA TRP A 74 23.09 1.29 -14.93
C TRP A 74 23.91 2.36 -15.66
N VAL A 75 23.74 3.62 -15.27
CA VAL A 75 24.47 4.74 -15.87
C VAL A 75 25.47 5.31 -14.87
N ASP A 76 25.03 5.69 -13.66
CA ASP A 76 25.86 6.36 -12.66
C ASP A 76 25.25 6.30 -11.25
N VAL A 77 25.99 6.79 -10.24
CA VAL A 77 25.52 7.05 -8.86
C VAL A 77 25.79 8.51 -8.50
N ARG A 78 24.73 9.25 -8.15
CA ARG A 78 24.81 10.68 -7.81
C ARG A 78 23.95 11.02 -6.59
N PRO A 79 24.26 12.11 -5.86
CA PRO A 79 23.40 12.62 -4.80
C PRO A 79 21.99 12.92 -5.29
N ALA A 80 20.97 12.56 -4.50
CA ALA A 80 19.57 12.70 -4.89
C ALA A 80 19.17 14.15 -5.20
N ALA A 81 19.67 15.12 -4.42
CA ALA A 81 19.40 16.55 -4.64
C ALA A 81 19.80 17.03 -6.04
N GLU A 82 20.87 16.49 -6.61
CA GLU A 82 21.39 16.91 -7.91
C GLU A 82 20.60 16.37 -9.11
N VAL A 83 19.88 15.25 -8.93
CA VAL A 83 19.20 14.54 -10.02
C VAL A 83 17.68 14.51 -9.89
N LEU A 84 17.16 14.71 -8.68
CA LEU A 84 15.72 14.79 -8.40
C LEU A 84 15.27 16.22 -8.05
N GLY A 85 16.20 17.16 -7.84
CA GLY A 85 15.86 18.55 -7.48
C GLY A 85 15.27 18.69 -6.09
N LEU A 86 15.75 17.88 -5.13
CA LEU A 86 15.32 17.96 -3.73
C LEU A 86 15.95 19.17 -3.05
N GLU A 87 15.12 19.92 -2.34
CA GLU A 87 15.54 21.03 -1.50
C GLU A 87 16.09 20.53 -0.14
N ARG A 88 16.88 21.38 0.53
CA ARG A 88 17.42 21.03 1.86
C ARG A 88 16.27 20.80 2.84
N GLY A 89 16.25 19.62 3.47
CA GLY A 89 15.19 19.21 4.41
C GLY A 89 14.04 18.43 3.78
N GLU A 90 14.08 18.18 2.46
CA GLU A 90 13.16 17.27 1.81
C GLU A 90 13.66 15.83 1.88
N PHE A 91 12.79 14.93 2.36
CA PHE A 91 13.07 13.51 2.48
C PHE A 91 12.01 12.70 1.73
N LEU A 92 12.46 11.68 1.00
CA LEU A 92 11.57 10.72 0.34
C LEU A 92 11.41 9.48 1.21
N HIS A 93 10.22 8.88 1.20
CA HIS A 93 9.95 7.61 1.85
C HIS A 93 9.21 6.65 0.91
N ALA A 94 9.24 5.36 1.25
CA ALA A 94 8.52 4.35 0.49
C ALA A 94 7.01 4.39 0.78
N GLY A 95 6.22 4.00 -0.22
CA GLY A 95 4.77 3.83 -0.09
C GLY A 95 3.94 5.06 -0.48
N PRO A 96 2.63 5.01 -0.24
CA PRO A 96 1.73 6.14 -0.52
C PRO A 96 2.02 7.31 0.43
N PRO A 97 1.54 8.52 0.12
CA PRO A 97 1.70 9.68 1.00
C PRO A 97 1.26 9.38 2.44
N VAL A 98 2.14 9.69 3.41
CA VAL A 98 1.85 9.53 4.84
C VAL A 98 2.34 10.77 5.58
N ASP A 99 1.50 11.31 6.46
CA ASP A 99 1.93 12.39 7.36
C ASP A 99 2.72 11.83 8.55
N TRP A 100 3.39 12.72 9.28
CA TRP A 100 4.20 12.35 10.44
C TRP A 100 3.38 11.63 11.54
N ALA A 101 2.14 12.07 11.80
CA ALA A 101 1.28 11.50 12.82
C ALA A 101 0.94 10.04 12.53
N HIS A 102 0.92 9.66 11.26
CA HIS A 102 0.64 8.31 10.75
C HIS A 102 1.88 7.49 10.41
N ALA A 103 3.07 8.09 10.36
CA ALA A 103 4.31 7.36 10.17
C ALA A 103 4.54 6.35 11.30
N CYS A 104 4.88 5.11 10.94
CA CYS A 104 5.23 4.07 11.91
C CYS A 104 6.60 4.37 12.57
N GLY A 105 6.85 3.77 13.73
CA GLY A 105 8.10 3.94 14.48
C GLY A 105 9.37 3.78 13.62
N PRO A 106 9.51 2.70 12.82
CA PRO A 106 10.67 2.52 11.95
C PRO A 106 10.86 3.64 10.92
N LEU A 107 9.78 4.10 10.27
CA LEU A 107 9.87 5.21 9.31
C LEU A 107 10.30 6.51 10.00
N ARG A 108 9.74 6.80 11.18
CA ARG A 108 10.15 7.96 11.99
C ARG A 108 11.63 7.89 12.36
N GLY A 109 12.11 6.74 12.82
CA GLY A 109 13.51 6.52 13.13
C GLY A 109 14.43 6.73 11.93
N ALA A 110 14.03 6.24 10.74
CA ALA A 110 14.79 6.46 9.52
C ALA A 110 14.86 7.94 9.12
N LEU A 111 13.75 8.68 9.23
CA LEU A 111 13.72 10.13 8.93
C LEU A 111 14.56 10.93 9.93
N LEU A 112 14.48 10.61 11.22
CA LEU A 112 15.32 11.26 12.25
C LEU A 112 16.81 10.99 12.00
N GLY A 113 17.18 9.75 11.69
CA GLY A 113 18.55 9.41 11.32
C GLY A 113 19.03 10.15 10.08
N ALA A 114 18.17 10.30 9.07
CA ALA A 114 18.47 11.07 7.87
C ALA A 114 18.66 12.56 8.19
N MET A 115 17.84 13.14 9.08
CA MET A 115 18.01 14.53 9.51
C MET A 115 19.36 14.78 10.19
N VAL A 116 19.79 13.87 11.07
CA VAL A 116 21.11 13.97 11.72
C VAL A 116 22.23 13.82 10.68
N TYR A 117 22.11 12.84 9.77
CA TYR A 117 23.08 12.63 8.69
C TYR A 117 23.25 13.88 7.79
N GLU A 118 22.15 14.57 7.47
CA GLU A 118 22.15 15.79 6.64
C GLU A 118 22.51 17.07 7.43
N GLY A 119 22.79 16.95 8.73
CA GLY A 119 23.13 18.07 9.61
C GLY A 119 21.98 19.05 9.81
N LEU A 120 20.76 18.52 9.98
CA LEU A 120 19.54 19.29 10.30
C LEU A 120 19.14 19.19 11.77
N ALA A 121 19.74 18.26 12.52
CA ALA A 121 19.53 18.01 13.94
C ALA A 121 20.79 17.40 14.57
N ASP A 122 20.86 17.44 15.90
CA ASP A 122 21.95 16.92 16.73
C ASP A 122 21.51 15.69 17.56
#